data_AF-A0A2P5SY73-F1
#
_entry.id   AF-A0A2P5SY73-F1
#
_cell.length_a   1.000
_cell.length_b   1.000
_cell.length_c   1.000
_cell.angle_alpha   90.00
_cell.angle_beta   90.00
_cell.angle_gamma   90.00
#
_symmetry.space_group_name_H-M   'P 1'
#
loop_
_entity.id
_entity.type
_entity.pdbx_description
1 polymer ?
#
loop_
_entity_poly.entity_id
_entity_poly.type
_entity_poly.pdbx_seq_one_letter_code
_entity_poly.pdbx_strand_id
1 'polypeptide(L)'
;MICNMSILIAKDLVKIYEGRNIVDNISLHVKSREVVGLLGPKNSGKTTVCYMLIGTVPISKGKIILNKNDINMLSLYNRNQLGVGYLPKEPSIFRNLNVYNNIFSILQIRNDIQEGKHHIYANNLIKELHIEHLISNMGKELFGINRKIVEIARTLAANPKFIIIDNHLQILIKLQ
;
A
#
# COMPACT_ATOMS: atom_id res chain seq x y z
N MET A 1 -10.65 -25.77 -7.71
CA MET A 1 -10.40 -24.50 -7.00
C MET A 1 -10.61 -23.35 -7.98
N ILE A 2 -11.75 -22.66 -7.93
CA ILE A 2 -11.94 -21.43 -8.71
C ILE A 2 -11.21 -20.33 -7.94
N CYS A 3 -10.03 -19.92 -8.41
CA CYS A 3 -9.33 -18.75 -7.88
C CYS A 3 -10.23 -17.53 -8.10
N ASN A 4 -10.83 -17.00 -7.03
CA ASN A 4 -11.58 -15.76 -7.11
C ASN A 4 -10.59 -14.61 -7.39
N MET A 5 -10.44 -14.28 -8.66
CA MET A 5 -9.44 -13.34 -9.14
C MET A 5 -9.84 -11.92 -8.74
N SER A 6 -9.28 -11.41 -7.62
CA SER A 6 -9.60 -10.03 -7.19
C SER A 6 -8.93 -9.00 -8.11
N ILE A 7 -9.63 -7.90 -8.41
CA ILE A 7 -9.23 -6.84 -9.35
C ILE A 7 -9.46 -5.45 -8.73
N LEU A 8 -8.53 -4.52 -8.91
CA LEU A 8 -8.67 -3.11 -8.60
C LEU A 8 -8.74 -2.33 -9.91
N ILE A 9 -9.79 -1.54 -10.10
CA ILE A 9 -10.06 -0.78 -11.33
C ILE A 9 -10.18 0.68 -10.96
N ALA A 10 -9.45 1.54 -11.67
CA ALA A 10 -9.66 2.97 -11.72
C ALA A 10 -10.13 3.30 -13.13
N LYS A 11 -11.32 3.89 -13.25
CA LYS A 11 -11.95 4.19 -14.52
C LYS A 11 -12.21 5.69 -14.64
N ASP A 12 -11.67 6.27 -15.70
CA ASP A 12 -11.90 7.65 -16.15
C ASP A 12 -11.66 8.67 -15.02
N LEU A 13 -10.59 8.45 -14.24
CA LEU A 13 -10.27 9.26 -13.08
C LEU A 13 -9.90 10.68 -13.50
N VAL A 14 -10.56 11.65 -12.87
CA VAL A 14 -10.24 13.07 -12.98
C VAL A 14 -10.00 13.63 -11.59
N LYS A 15 -8.97 14.49 -11.46
CA LYS A 15 -8.78 15.33 -10.28
C LYS A 15 -8.58 16.78 -10.67
N ILE A 16 -9.42 17.64 -10.10
CA ILE A 16 -9.38 19.09 -10.26
C ILE A 16 -8.94 19.71 -8.92
N TYR A 17 -7.95 20.60 -8.98
CA TYR A 17 -7.57 21.49 -7.88
C TYR A 17 -7.67 22.94 -8.38
N GLU A 18 -8.43 23.79 -7.68
CA GLU A 18 -8.56 25.22 -8.01
C GLU A 18 -8.86 25.49 -9.50
N GLY A 19 -9.75 24.69 -10.08
CA GLY A 19 -10.14 24.80 -11.49
C GLY A 19 -9.16 24.20 -12.51
N ARG A 20 -8.04 23.62 -12.08
CA ARG A 20 -7.04 22.98 -12.97
C ARG A 20 -7.12 21.46 -12.89
N ASN A 21 -7.17 20.80 -14.05
CA ASN A 21 -7.06 19.34 -14.15
C ASN A 21 -5.62 18.91 -13.85
N ILE A 22 -5.42 18.23 -12.72
CA ILE A 22 -4.12 17.61 -12.36
C ILE A 22 -4.05 16.17 -12.84
N VAL A 23 -5.19 15.49 -12.87
CA VAL A 23 -5.37 14.19 -13.50
C VAL A 23 -6.56 14.32 -14.43
N ASP A 24 -6.39 13.91 -15.69
CA ASP A 24 -7.43 14.03 -16.71
C ASP A 24 -7.66 12.68 -17.40
N ASN A 25 -8.80 12.07 -17.09
CA ASN A 25 -9.33 10.87 -17.71
C ASN A 25 -8.37 9.65 -17.75
N ILE A 26 -7.79 9.29 -16.59
CA ILE A 26 -6.91 8.12 -16.47
C ILE A 26 -7.72 6.87 -16.12
N SER A 27 -7.51 5.81 -16.89
CA SER A 27 -8.04 4.47 -16.64
C SER A 27 -6.89 3.46 -16.47
N LEU A 28 -6.95 2.65 -15.41
CA LEU A 28 -6.03 1.54 -15.15
C LEU A 28 -6.73 0.43 -14.39
N HIS A 29 -6.22 -0.79 -14.47
CA HIS A 29 -6.67 -1.89 -13.63
C HIS A 29 -5.51 -2.81 -13.29
N VAL A 30 -5.63 -3.51 -12.16
CA VAL A 30 -4.65 -4.50 -11.70
C VAL A 30 -5.39 -5.72 -11.20
N LYS A 31 -5.04 -6.88 -11.73
CA LYS A 31 -5.59 -8.19 -11.36
C LYS A 31 -4.75 -8.87 -10.30
N SER A 32 -5.17 -10.06 -9.86
CA SER A 32 -4.32 -10.86 -8.99
C SER A 32 -3.00 -11.19 -9.64
N ARG A 33 -1.91 -11.12 -8.86
CA ARG A 33 -0.56 -11.52 -9.30
C ARG A 33 -0.03 -10.70 -10.48
N GLU A 34 -0.57 -9.51 -10.66
CA GLU A 34 -0.14 -8.56 -11.66
C GLU A 34 0.66 -7.44 -11.01
N VAL A 35 1.65 -6.94 -11.74
CA VAL A 35 2.41 -5.75 -11.40
C VAL A 35 2.19 -4.73 -12.50
N VAL A 36 1.64 -3.58 -12.15
CA VAL A 36 1.41 -2.48 -13.11
C VAL A 36 2.25 -1.27 -12.70
N GLY A 37 3.02 -0.77 -13.68
CA GLY A 37 3.81 0.44 -13.54
C GLY A 37 3.06 1.66 -14.05
N LEU A 38 2.92 2.70 -13.24
CA LEU A 38 2.44 4.00 -13.67
C LEU A 38 3.63 4.96 -13.86
N LEU A 39 3.94 5.24 -15.13
CA LEU A 39 5.13 5.97 -15.56
C LEU A 39 4.78 7.35 -16.13
N GLY A 40 5.69 8.31 -15.99
CA GLY A 40 5.53 9.64 -16.59
C GLY A 40 6.51 10.66 -16.03
N PRO A 41 6.54 11.90 -16.55
CA PRO A 41 7.44 12.96 -16.07
C PRO A 41 7.14 13.38 -14.63
N LYS A 42 8.07 14.12 -13.99
CA LYS A 42 7.80 14.73 -12.68
C LYS A 42 6.54 15.62 -12.78
N ASN A 43 5.72 15.62 -11.73
CA ASN A 43 4.48 16.40 -11.63
C ASN A 43 3.35 16.01 -12.61
N SER A 44 3.41 14.85 -13.24
CA SER A 44 2.37 14.36 -14.16
C SER A 44 1.07 13.87 -13.49
N GLY A 45 0.80 14.24 -12.23
CA GLY A 45 -0.38 13.76 -11.48
C GLY A 45 -0.30 12.31 -10.95
N LYS A 46 0.83 11.63 -11.15
CA LYS A 46 1.11 10.26 -10.68
C LYS A 46 0.79 10.01 -9.20
N THR A 47 1.36 10.81 -8.30
CA THR A 47 1.11 10.70 -6.86
C THR A 47 -0.35 11.03 -6.53
N THR A 48 -0.97 11.96 -7.26
CA THR A 48 -2.41 12.27 -7.15
C THR A 48 -3.27 11.04 -7.48
N VAL A 49 -2.92 10.27 -8.51
CA VAL A 49 -3.60 8.99 -8.81
C VAL A 49 -3.48 8.01 -7.64
N CYS A 50 -2.27 7.85 -7.08
CA CYS A 50 -2.06 6.99 -5.92
C CYS A 50 -2.91 7.42 -4.72
N TYR A 51 -2.97 8.73 -4.43
CA TYR A 51 -3.78 9.31 -3.36
C TYR A 51 -5.28 9.11 -3.57
N MET A 52 -5.75 9.19 -4.82
CA MET A 52 -7.12 8.85 -5.17
C MET A 52 -7.41 7.36 -4.96
N LEU A 53 -6.48 6.47 -5.33
CA LEU A 53 -6.62 5.02 -5.17
C LEU A 53 -6.63 4.58 -3.69
N ILE A 54 -5.82 5.20 -2.84
CA ILE A 54 -5.81 4.90 -1.40
C ILE A 54 -6.89 5.64 -0.62
N GLY A 55 -7.56 6.64 -1.21
CA GLY A 55 -8.66 7.36 -0.57
C GLY A 55 -8.23 8.47 0.38
N THR A 56 -7.01 8.99 0.25
CA THR A 56 -6.58 10.23 0.95
C THR A 56 -7.01 11.49 0.20
N VAL A 57 -7.24 11.38 -1.12
CA VAL A 57 -7.75 12.46 -1.96
C VAL A 57 -9.03 11.98 -2.65
N PRO A 58 -10.15 12.73 -2.59
CA PRO A 58 -11.36 12.36 -3.32
C PRO A 58 -11.17 12.58 -4.81
N ILE A 59 -11.76 11.72 -5.64
CA ILE A 59 -11.84 11.90 -7.08
C ILE A 59 -12.78 13.06 -7.42
N SER A 60 -12.54 13.77 -8.52
CA SER A 60 -13.48 14.76 -9.04
C SER A 60 -14.50 14.13 -10.00
N LYS A 61 -14.06 13.15 -10.81
CA LYS A 61 -14.90 12.31 -11.67
C LYS A 61 -14.29 10.91 -11.81
N GLY A 62 -15.07 9.97 -12.33
CA GLY A 62 -14.66 8.58 -12.56
C GLY A 62 -15.13 7.63 -11.48
N LYS A 63 -14.54 6.43 -11.43
CA LYS A 63 -14.84 5.39 -10.44
C LYS A 63 -13.60 4.60 -10.04
N ILE A 64 -13.55 4.21 -8.77
CA ILE A 64 -12.59 3.26 -8.24
C ILE A 64 -13.39 2.06 -7.73
N ILE A 65 -13.11 0.90 -8.28
CA ILE A 65 -13.83 -0.34 -8.00
C ILE A 65 -12.83 -1.38 -7.52
N LEU A 66 -13.10 -1.97 -6.36
CA LEU A 66 -12.38 -3.12 -5.85
C LEU A 66 -13.30 -4.34 -5.94
N ASN A 67 -12.95 -5.28 -6.81
CA ASN A 67 -13.79 -6.40 -7.21
C ASN A 67 -15.11 -5.93 -7.82
N LYS A 68 -16.20 -5.97 -7.03
CA LYS A 68 -17.54 -5.53 -7.42
C LYS A 68 -17.99 -4.29 -6.63
N ASN A 69 -17.17 -3.80 -5.70
CA ASN A 69 -17.53 -2.73 -4.79
C ASN A 69 -16.97 -1.40 -5.31
N ASP A 70 -17.85 -0.41 -5.51
CA ASP A 70 -17.43 0.98 -5.68
C ASP A 70 -16.88 1.50 -4.35
N ILE A 71 -15.65 2.01 -4.36
CA ILE A 71 -14.94 2.47 -3.17
C ILE A 71 -14.65 3.98 -3.18
N ASN A 72 -15.29 4.74 -4.07
CA ASN A 72 -15.05 6.19 -4.24
C ASN A 72 -15.10 6.96 -2.92
N MET A 73 -16.13 6.72 -2.11
CA MET A 73 -16.40 7.43 -0.86
C MET A 73 -15.73 6.80 0.36
N LEU A 74 -15.02 5.67 0.20
CA LEU A 74 -14.36 5.01 1.31
C LEU A 74 -13.08 5.76 1.68
N SER A 75 -12.92 6.01 2.98
CA SER A 75 -11.69 6.55 3.57
C SER A 75 -10.53 5.57 3.43
N LEU A 76 -9.31 6.08 3.64
CA LEU A 76 -8.09 5.27 3.69
C LEU A 76 -8.23 4.02 4.58
N TYR A 77 -8.77 4.20 5.79
CA TYR A 77 -8.98 3.10 6.73
C TYR A 77 -9.93 2.03 6.17
N ASN A 78 -11.07 2.45 5.62
CA ASN A 78 -12.06 1.51 5.06
C ASN A 78 -11.52 0.77 3.83
N ARG A 79 -10.69 1.43 3.01
CA ARG A 79 -10.01 0.77 1.87
C ARG A 79 -8.93 -0.20 2.34
N ASN A 80 -8.21 0.13 3.40
CA ASN A 80 -7.24 -0.77 4.02
C ASN A 80 -7.91 -2.07 4.50
N GLN A 81 -9.06 -1.97 5.15
CA GLN A 81 -9.85 -3.15 5.57
C GLN A 81 -10.35 -4.01 4.41
N LEU A 82 -10.53 -3.43 3.22
CA LEU A 82 -10.84 -4.20 2.01
C LEU A 82 -9.61 -4.83 1.35
N GLY A 83 -8.41 -4.53 1.86
CA GLY A 83 -7.13 -5.08 1.40
C GLY A 83 -6.30 -4.13 0.55
N VAL A 84 -6.50 -2.81 0.62
CA VAL A 84 -5.62 -1.84 -0.07
C VAL A 84 -4.52 -1.33 0.88
N GLY A 85 -3.31 -1.81 0.68
CA GLY A 85 -2.08 -1.36 1.32
C GLY A 85 -1.41 -0.22 0.54
N TYR A 86 -0.64 0.59 1.27
CA TYR A 86 0.07 1.74 0.72
C TYR A 86 1.48 1.82 1.31
N LEU A 87 2.47 1.93 0.43
CA LEU A 87 3.85 2.19 0.79
C LEU A 87 4.23 3.60 0.29
N PRO A 88 4.33 4.60 1.19
CA PRO A 88 4.60 5.97 0.81
C PRO A 88 5.99 6.17 0.19
N LYS A 89 6.11 7.30 -0.53
CA LYS A 89 7.40 7.80 -1.04
C LYS A 89 8.29 8.31 0.09
N GLU A 90 7.71 9.06 1.01
CA GLU A 90 8.40 9.56 2.19
C GLU A 90 8.55 8.45 3.24
N PRO A 91 9.57 8.53 4.12
CA PRO A 91 9.77 7.52 5.15
C PRO A 91 8.56 7.36 6.06
N SER A 92 8.13 6.12 6.28
CA SER A 92 6.95 5.75 7.08
C SER A 92 7.30 4.86 8.29
N ILE A 93 8.58 4.60 8.50
CA ILE A 93 9.10 3.82 9.63
C ILE A 93 8.91 4.56 10.96
N PHE A 94 8.52 3.84 12.02
CA PHE A 94 8.51 4.39 13.38
C PHE A 94 9.94 4.50 13.89
N ARG A 95 10.43 5.74 13.96
CA ARG A 95 11.83 6.08 14.27
C ARG A 95 12.27 5.63 15.66
N ASN A 96 11.34 5.60 16.61
CA ASN A 96 11.60 5.28 18.03
C ASN A 96 11.28 3.83 18.41
N LEU A 97 11.00 2.97 17.43
CA LEU A 97 10.85 1.53 17.64
C LEU A 97 11.98 0.79 16.92
N ASN A 98 12.38 -0.37 17.44
CA ASN A 98 13.26 -1.28 16.70
C ASN A 98 12.49 -1.94 15.53
N VAL A 99 13.20 -2.65 14.65
CA VAL A 99 12.59 -3.30 13.47
C VAL A 99 11.50 -4.30 13.86
N TYR A 100 11.75 -5.10 14.90
CA TYR A 100 10.75 -6.04 15.41
C TYR A 100 9.45 -5.34 15.78
N ASN A 101 9.54 -4.33 16.63
CA ASN A 101 8.39 -3.57 17.13
C ASN A 101 7.72 -2.77 16.01
N ASN A 102 8.47 -2.32 14.99
CA ASN A 102 7.92 -1.70 13.80
C ASN A 102 6.94 -2.63 13.08
N ILE A 103 7.30 -3.91 12.88
CA ILE A 103 6.46 -4.90 12.21
C ILE A 103 5.34 -5.36 13.16
N PHE A 104 5.69 -5.69 14.39
CA PHE A 104 4.77 -6.19 15.41
C PHE A 104 3.63 -5.20 15.69
N SER A 105 3.90 -3.90 15.72
CA SER A 105 2.88 -2.86 15.92
C SER A 105 1.76 -2.89 14.87
N ILE A 106 2.07 -3.26 13.61
CA ILE A 106 1.07 -3.39 12.55
C ILE A 106 0.30 -4.71 12.67
N LEU A 107 0.94 -5.76 13.19
CA LEU A 107 0.25 -7.03 13.43
C LEU A 107 -0.79 -6.90 14.55
N GLN A 108 -0.57 -6.04 15.55
CA GLN A 108 -1.53 -5.84 16.66
C GLN A 108 -2.90 -5.33 16.23
N ILE A 109 -3.01 -4.68 15.06
CA ILE A 109 -4.29 -4.15 14.54
C ILE A 109 -5.03 -5.16 13.64
N ARG A 110 -4.49 -6.38 13.48
CA ARG A 110 -5.09 -7.42 12.65
C ARG A 110 -6.07 -8.27 13.42
N ASN A 111 -7.35 -8.13 13.07
CA ASN A 111 -8.44 -8.89 13.67
C ASN A 111 -8.50 -10.35 13.20
N ASP A 112 -7.78 -10.71 12.14
CA ASP A 112 -7.73 -12.05 11.57
C ASP A 112 -6.62 -12.94 12.18
N ILE A 113 -5.82 -12.40 13.10
CA ILE A 113 -4.79 -13.15 13.84
C ILE A 113 -5.34 -13.54 15.21
N GLN A 114 -5.20 -14.83 15.56
CA GLN A 114 -5.53 -15.30 16.91
C GLN A 114 -4.60 -14.63 17.94
N GLU A 115 -5.18 -14.22 19.08
CA GLU A 115 -4.44 -13.63 20.19
C GLU A 115 -3.23 -14.51 20.58
N GLY A 116 -2.11 -13.86 20.88
CA GLY A 116 -0.82 -14.52 21.16
C GLY A 116 -0.05 -15.03 19.93
N LYS A 117 -0.67 -15.16 18.74
CA LYS A 117 0.04 -15.65 17.53
C LYS A 117 0.77 -14.58 16.74
N HIS A 118 0.64 -13.30 17.08
CA HIS A 118 1.30 -12.18 16.39
C HIS A 118 2.82 -12.36 16.23
N HIS A 119 3.50 -12.92 17.24
CA HIS A 119 4.94 -13.16 17.20
C HIS A 119 5.35 -14.14 16.09
N ILE A 120 4.50 -15.14 15.78
CA ILE A 120 4.74 -16.11 14.71
C ILE A 120 4.73 -15.39 13.35
N TYR A 121 3.72 -14.55 13.11
CA TYR A 121 3.64 -13.75 11.88
C TYR A 121 4.80 -12.76 11.75
N ALA A 122 5.21 -12.12 12.85
CA ALA A 122 6.36 -11.22 12.86
C ALA A 122 7.64 -11.96 12.46
N ASN A 123 7.92 -13.09 13.10
CA ASN A 123 9.11 -13.91 12.82
C ASN A 123 9.11 -14.44 11.38
N ASN A 124 7.95 -14.86 10.87
CA ASN A 124 7.81 -15.30 9.48
C ASN A 124 8.14 -14.18 8.49
N LEU A 125 7.57 -12.99 8.67
CA LEU A 125 7.85 -11.83 7.80
C LEU A 125 9.32 -11.42 7.84
N ILE A 126 9.92 -11.42 9.03
CA ILE A 126 11.34 -11.09 9.22
C ILE A 126 12.23 -12.08 8.45
N LYS A 127 11.91 -13.38 8.54
CA LYS A 127 12.65 -14.45 7.86
C LYS A 127 12.45 -14.43 6.35
N GLU A 128 11.21 -14.24 5.89
CA GLU A 128 10.86 -14.18 4.47
C GLU A 128 11.55 -13.01 3.75
N LEU A 129 11.74 -11.89 4.45
CA LEU A 129 12.41 -10.70 3.92
C LEU A 129 13.92 -10.65 4.22
N HIS A 130 14.48 -11.68 4.87
CA HIS A 130 15.90 -11.78 5.22
C HIS A 130 16.44 -10.58 6.03
N ILE A 131 15.65 -10.08 6.99
CA ILE A 131 15.98 -8.92 7.83
C ILE A 131 16.26 -9.28 9.30
N GLU A 132 16.60 -10.54 9.59
CA GLU A 132 16.95 -11.02 10.93
C GLU A 132 18.08 -10.20 11.57
N HIS A 133 19.06 -9.83 10.75
CA HIS A 133 20.22 -9.04 11.17
C HIS A 133 19.87 -7.60 11.55
N LEU A 134 18.65 -7.12 11.25
CA LEU A 134 18.20 -5.75 11.53
C LEU A 134 17.27 -5.66 12.74
N ILE A 135 16.84 -6.79 13.33
CA ILE A 135 15.75 -6.88 14.33
C ILE A 135 15.91 -5.86 15.47
N SER A 136 17.13 -5.69 15.99
CA SER A 136 17.44 -4.81 17.11
C SER A 136 17.68 -3.36 16.73
N ASN A 137 17.93 -3.05 15.46
CA ASN A 137 18.18 -1.68 15.02
C ASN A 137 16.95 -0.80 15.21
N MET A 138 17.19 0.44 15.63
CA MET A 138 16.14 1.45 15.76
C MET A 138 15.74 1.96 14.38
N GLY A 139 14.46 2.27 14.17
CA GLY A 139 13.99 2.79 12.88
C GLY A 139 14.70 4.06 12.42
N LYS A 140 15.20 4.89 13.37
CA LYS A 140 16.03 6.07 13.08
C LYS A 140 17.44 5.75 12.55
N GLU A 141 17.95 4.55 12.78
CA GLU A 141 19.29 4.09 12.34
C GLU A 141 19.25 3.49 10.93
N LEU A 142 18.05 3.23 10.39
CA LEU A 142 17.89 2.62 9.08
C LEU A 142 17.84 3.66 7.97
N PHE A 143 18.62 3.40 6.92
CA PHE A 143 18.71 4.22 5.73
C PHE A 143 18.63 3.37 4.46
N GLY A 144 18.37 4.03 3.33
CA GLY A 144 18.38 3.40 2.01
C GLY A 144 17.51 2.14 1.94
N ILE A 145 18.10 1.06 1.44
CA ILE A 145 17.42 -0.21 1.20
C ILE A 145 16.95 -0.88 2.50
N ASN A 146 17.74 -0.84 3.58
CA ASN A 146 17.38 -1.47 4.85
C ASN A 146 16.11 -0.84 5.42
N ARG A 147 15.99 0.48 5.37
CA ARG A 147 14.75 1.17 5.76
C ARG A 147 13.59 0.75 4.88
N LYS A 148 13.79 0.71 3.55
CA LYS A 148 12.71 0.42 2.61
C LYS A 148 12.18 -1.00 2.76
N ILE A 149 13.05 -1.99 2.99
CA ILE A 149 12.62 -3.37 3.24
C ILE A 149 11.80 -3.46 4.53
N VAL A 150 12.15 -2.73 5.59
CA VAL A 150 11.34 -2.70 6.83
C VAL A 150 9.98 -2.01 6.61
N GLU A 151 9.91 -0.97 5.80
CA GLU A 151 8.63 -0.34 5.41
C GLU A 151 7.76 -1.27 4.56
N ILE A 152 8.38 -2.07 3.66
CA ILE A 152 7.69 -3.13 2.94
C ILE A 152 7.17 -4.18 3.92
N ALA A 153 7.99 -4.63 4.88
CA ALA A 153 7.58 -5.58 5.91
C ALA A 153 6.35 -5.09 6.71
N ARG A 154 6.35 -3.80 7.10
CA ARG A 154 5.20 -3.14 7.74
C ARG A 154 3.96 -3.14 6.85
N THR A 155 4.13 -2.87 5.56
CA THR A 155 3.02 -2.87 4.60
C THR A 155 2.43 -4.27 4.42
N LEU A 156 3.29 -5.29 4.33
CA LEU A 156 2.91 -6.70 4.23
C LEU A 156 2.26 -7.22 5.51
N ALA A 157 2.70 -6.75 6.67
CA ALA A 157 2.14 -7.14 7.97
C ALA A 157 0.64 -6.88 8.07
N ALA A 158 0.13 -5.84 7.39
CA ALA A 158 -1.30 -5.51 7.32
C ALA A 158 -2.13 -6.47 6.45
N ASN A 159 -1.52 -7.51 5.86
CA ASN A 159 -2.17 -8.48 4.96
C ASN A 159 -2.95 -7.85 3.78
N PRO A 160 -2.33 -6.93 3.01
CA PRO A 160 -3.01 -6.27 1.91
C PRO A 160 -3.19 -7.24 0.72
N LYS A 161 -4.32 -7.11 0.02
CA LYS A 161 -4.57 -7.74 -1.28
C LYS A 161 -3.91 -6.96 -2.41
N PHE A 162 -3.83 -5.64 -2.30
CA PHE A 162 -3.18 -4.74 -3.25
C PHE A 162 -2.23 -3.83 -2.49
N ILE A 163 -1.02 -3.62 -2.98
CA ILE A 163 -0.07 -2.64 -2.48
C ILE A 163 0.16 -1.60 -3.57
N ILE A 164 -0.11 -0.34 -3.23
CA ILE A 164 0.29 0.82 -4.02
C ILE A 164 1.63 1.30 -3.46
N ILE A 165 2.69 1.24 -4.27
CA ILE A 165 4.02 1.73 -3.92
C ILE A 165 4.21 3.08 -4.62
N ASP A 166 4.22 4.16 -3.84
CA ASP A 166 4.55 5.50 -4.35
C ASP A 166 6.07 5.69 -4.29
N ASN A 167 6.74 5.53 -5.43
CA ASN A 167 8.16 5.81 -5.60
C ASN A 167 8.35 6.56 -6.94
N HIS A 168 9.60 6.84 -7.34
CA HIS A 168 9.90 7.41 -8.66
C HIS A 168 9.31 6.57 -9.82
N LEU A 169 9.21 5.26 -9.61
CA LEU A 169 8.43 4.29 -10.37
C LEU A 169 7.22 3.92 -9.49
N GLN A 170 6.00 4.23 -9.92
CA GLN A 170 4.81 3.86 -9.17
C GLN A 170 4.41 2.45 -9.54
N ILE A 171 4.35 1.58 -8.54
CA ILE A 171 4.12 0.16 -8.76
C ILE A 171 2.88 -0.24 -7.97
N LEU A 172 1.89 -0.78 -8.68
CA LEU A 172 0.75 -1.41 -8.06
C LEU A 172 0.95 -2.93 -8.12
N ILE A 173 1.07 -3.55 -6.95
CA ILE A 173 1.32 -4.99 -6.79
C ILE A 173 0.08 -5.62 -6.17
N LYS A 174 -0.44 -6.70 -6.73
CA LYS A 174 -1.37 -7.57 -6.00
C LYS A 174 -0.64 -8.72 -5.33
N LEU A 175 -0.90 -8.94 -4.05
CA LEU A 175 -0.43 -10.09 -3.29
C LEU A 175 -1.58 -11.07 -3.07
N GLN A 176 -1.34 -12.31 -3.51
CA GLN A 176 -2.16 -13.53 -3.41
C GLN A 176 -3.63 -13.44 -3.88
#